data_AF-A0AAJ0BBI3-F1
#
_entry.id   AF-A0AAJ0BBI3-F1
#
_cell.length_a   1.000
_cell.length_b   1.000
_cell.length_c   1.000
_cell.angle_alpha   90.00
_cell.angle_beta   90.00
_cell.angle_gamma   90.00
#
_symmetry.space_group_name_H-M   'P 1'
#
loop_
_entity.id
_entity.type
_entity.pdbx_description
1 polymer ?
#
loop_
_entity_poly.entity_id
_entity_poly.type
_entity_poly.pdbx_seq_one_letter_code
_entity_poly.pdbx_strand_id
1 'polypeptide(L)' 'MDTIKNAGNYVSDKIQGTSHEASKEANKNVAKDSNVGVTDRLSAAGDAISDKAKESKHDASAESHKQQAMH' A
#
# COMPACT_ATOMS: atom_id res chain seq x y z
N MET A 1 13.36 -10.62 -22.37
CA MET A 1 12.85 -11.32 -21.16
C MET A 1 12.45 -10.33 -20.06
N ASP A 2 12.99 -9.11 -20.08
CA ASP A 2 12.85 -8.10 -19.03
C ASP A 2 11.47 -7.44 -18.99
N THR A 3 10.81 -7.27 -20.13
CA THR A 3 9.48 -6.66 -20.20
C THR A 3 8.41 -7.49 -19.48
N ILE A 4 8.47 -8.82 -19.58
CA ILE A 4 7.53 -9.73 -18.88
C ILE A 4 7.81 -9.74 -17.37
N LYS A 5 9.08 -9.70 -16.96
CA LYS A 5 9.46 -9.58 -15.55
C LYS A 5 9.05 -8.23 -14.96
N ASN A 6 9.27 -7.13 -15.68
CA ASN A 6 8.84 -5.80 -15.25
C ASN A 6 7.32 -5.67 -15.23
N ALA A 7 6.60 -6.28 -16.17
CA ALA A 7 5.13 -6.33 -16.12
C ALA A 7 4.62 -7.16 -14.94
N GLY A 8 5.24 -8.30 -14.64
CA GLY A 8 4.94 -9.10 -13.45
C GLY A 8 5.20 -8.34 -12.16
N ASN A 9 6.34 -7.66 -12.06
CA ASN A 9 6.66 -6.82 -10.90
C ASN A 9 5.71 -5.62 -10.80
N TYR A 10 5.36 -4.96 -11.91
CA TYR A 10 4.38 -3.87 -11.93
C TYR A 10 3.02 -4.30 -11.38
N VAL A 11 2.50 -5.45 -11.84
CA VAL A 11 1.22 -5.98 -11.34
C VAL A 11 1.34 -6.37 -9.87
N SER A 12 2.43 -7.00 -9.45
CA SER A 12 2.69 -7.35 -8.06
C SER A 12 2.72 -6.09 -7.17
N ASP A 13 3.51 -5.09 -7.54
CA ASP A 13 3.61 -3.82 -6.82
C ASP A 13 2.26 -3.10 -6.77
N LYS A 14 1.49 -3.10 -7.87
CA LYS A 14 0.16 -2.50 -7.90
C LYS A 14 -0.80 -3.20 -6.93
N ILE A 15 -0.82 -4.54 -6.94
CA ILE A 15 -1.65 -5.34 -6.03
C ILE A 15 -1.24 -5.09 -4.58
N GLN A 16 0.05 -5.03 -4.30
CA GLN A 16 0.56 -4.73 -2.96
C GLN A 16 0.19 -3.31 -2.54
N GLY A 17 0.31 -2.32 -3.42
CA GLY A 17 -0.13 -0.94 -3.19
C GLY A 17 -1.63 -0.86 -2.87
N THR A 18 -2.49 -1.52 -3.66
CA THR A 18 -3.93 -1.60 -3.40
C THR A 18 -4.25 -2.34 -2.09
N SER A 19 -3.48 -3.37 -1.75
CA SER A 19 -3.64 -4.10 -0.48
C SER A 19 -3.33 -3.19 0.72
N HIS A 20 -2.26 -2.39 0.61
CA HIS A 20 -1.92 -1.39 1.63
C HIS A 20 -2.97 -0.28 1.70
N GLU A 21 -3.58 0.10 0.58
CA GLU A 21 -4.69 1.07 0.58
C GLU A 21 -5.91 0.53 1.33
N ALA A 22 -6.29 -0.72 1.09
CA ALA A 22 -7.36 -1.38 1.82
C ALA A 22 -7.06 -1.47 3.33
N SER A 23 -5.83 -1.87 3.70
CA SER A 23 -5.38 -1.90 5.10
C SER A 23 -5.39 -0.51 5.74
N LYS A 24 -4.94 0.53 5.03
CA LYS A 24 -5.01 1.93 5.47
C LYS A 24 -6.44 2.35 5.78
N GLU A 25 -7.41 1.98 4.92
CA GLU A 25 -8.81 2.36 5.09
C GLU A 25 -9.46 1.61 6.27
N ALA A 26 -9.19 0.31 6.41
CA ALA A 26 -9.61 -0.49 7.56
C ALA A 26 -9.06 0.08 8.88
N ASN A 27 -7.76 0.37 8.91
CA ASN A 27 -7.08 0.95 10.07
C ASN A 27 -7.61 2.36 10.41
N LYS A 28 -7.94 3.16 9.40
CA LYS A 28 -8.60 4.47 9.60
C LYS A 28 -9.99 4.32 10.20
N ASN A 29 -10.70 3.26 9.85
CA ASN A 29 -12.01 2.95 10.42
C ASN A 29 -11.88 2.56 11.90
N VAL A 30 -10.93 1.68 12.22
CA VAL A 30 -10.63 1.26 13.61
C VAL A 30 -10.16 2.46 14.45
N ALA A 31 -9.27 3.31 13.93
CA ALA A 31 -8.78 4.49 14.63
C ALA A 31 -9.89 5.50 14.99
N LYS A 32 -10.95 5.55 14.17
CA LYS A 32 -12.13 6.41 14.37
C LYS A 32 -13.25 5.73 15.15
N ASP A 33 -13.20 4.43 15.33
CA ASP A 33 -14.23 3.68 16.03
C ASP A 33 -14.09 3.87 17.55
N SER A 34 -15.08 4.53 18.14
CA SER A 34 -15.13 4.83 19.58
C SER A 34 -15.46 3.60 20.44
N ASN A 35 -15.84 2.48 19.82
CA ASN A 35 -16.12 1.21 20.48
C ASN A 35 -14.85 0.36 20.69
N VAL A 36 -13.73 0.75 20.07
CA VAL A 36 -12.43 0.07 20.19
C VAL A 36 -11.57 0.79 21.23
N GLY A 37 -10.75 0.04 21.95
CA GLY A 37 -9.87 0.60 22.98
C GLY A 37 -8.92 1.65 22.43
N VAL A 38 -8.57 2.65 23.24
CA VAL A 38 -7.63 3.73 22.85
C VAL A 38 -6.29 3.17 22.33
N THR A 39 -5.81 2.07 22.94
CA THR A 39 -4.61 1.35 22.49
C THR A 39 -4.76 0.82 21.07
N ASP A 40 -5.86 0.16 20.76
CA ASP A 40 -6.12 -0.39 19.41
C ASP A 40 -6.28 0.72 18.38
N ARG A 41 -6.93 1.83 18.76
CA ARG A 41 -7.08 3.01 17.91
C ARG A 41 -5.73 3.66 17.56
N LEU A 42 -4.82 3.74 18.54
CA LEU A 42 -3.47 4.26 18.32
C LEU A 42 -2.63 3.33 17.46
N SER A 43 -2.69 2.02 17.71
CA SER A 43 -2.03 1.02 16.87
C SER A 43 -2.53 1.13 15.43
N ALA A 44 -3.85 1.15 15.23
CA ALA A 44 -4.45 1.31 13.90
C ALA A 44 -4.06 2.64 13.24
N ALA A 45 -4.01 3.75 13.98
CA ALA A 45 -3.51 5.01 13.42
C ALA A 45 -2.04 4.91 12.97
N GLY A 46 -1.19 4.23 13.74
CA GLY A 46 0.21 3.95 13.38
C GLY A 46 0.33 3.05 12.16
N ASP A 47 -0.44 1.97 12.11
CA ASP A 47 -0.49 1.06 10.97
C ASP A 47 -1.01 1.77 9.71
N ALA A 48 -2.02 2.63 9.80
CA ALA A 48 -2.52 3.41 8.67
C ALA A 48 -1.44 4.34 8.07
N ILE A 49 -0.60 4.94 8.92
CA ILE A 49 0.53 5.77 8.47
C ILE A 49 1.61 4.90 7.81
N SER A 50 1.93 3.75 8.41
CA SER A 50 2.89 2.77 7.89
C SER A 50 2.45 2.22 6.53
N ASP A 51 1.18 1.84 6.40
CA ASP A 51 0.57 1.38 5.16
C ASP A 51 0.60 2.47 4.09
N LYS A 52 0.27 3.73 4.42
CA LYS A 52 0.36 4.84 3.46
C LYS A 52 1.80 5.03 2.93
N ALA A 53 2.80 4.88 3.79
CA ALA A 53 4.20 4.97 3.38
C ALA A 53 4.61 3.81 2.46
N LYS A 54 4.12 2.58 2.71
CA LYS A 54 4.36 1.42 1.84
C LYS A 54 3.61 1.54 0.51
N GLU A 55 2.34 1.95 0.54
CA GLU A 55 1.52 2.26 -0.64
C GLU A 55 2.25 3.24 -1.57
N SER A 56 2.74 4.36 -1.03
CA SER A 56 3.48 5.35 -1.83
C SER A 56 4.77 4.79 -2.44
N LYS A 57 5.48 3.91 -1.73
CA LYS A 57 6.69 3.26 -2.24
C LYS A 57 6.38 2.27 -3.35
N HIS A 58 5.37 1.43 -3.16
CA HIS A 58 4.96 0.43 -4.13
C HIS A 58 4.37 1.07 -5.39
N ASP A 59 3.58 2.15 -5.27
CA ASP A 59 3.04 2.85 -6.43
C ASP A 59 4.17 3.54 -7.24
N ALA A 60 5.15 4.14 -6.55
CA ALA A 60 6.34 4.71 -7.21
C ALA A 60 7.22 3.65 -7.90
N SER A 61 7.45 2.50 -7.25
CA SER A 61 8.15 1.36 -7.87
C SER A 61 7.39 0.83 -9.08
N ALA A 62 6.06 0.71 -8.99
CA ALA A 62 5.23 0.30 -10.11
C ALA A 62 5.36 1.28 -11.28
N GLU A 63 5.24 2.59 -11.05
CA GLU A 63 5.43 3.60 -12.11
C GLU A 63 6.82 3.50 -12.75
N SER A 64 7.87 3.33 -11.94
CA SER A 64 9.24 3.16 -12.45
C SER A 64 9.38 1.92 -13.33
N HIS A 65 8.86 0.76 -12.88
CA HIS A 65 8.89 -0.49 -13.64
C HIS A 65 8.09 -0.38 -14.95
N LYS A 66 6.98 0.35 -14.94
CA LYS A 66 6.17 0.64 -16.13
C LYS A 66 6.93 1.52 -17.12
N GLN A 67 7.58 2.58 -16.66
CA GLN A 67 8.42 3.42 -17.52
C GLN A 67 9.59 2.64 -18.12
N GLN A 68 10.27 1.82 -17.32
CA GLN A 68 11.35 0.95 -17.81
C GLN A 68 10.85 -0.14 -18.77
N ALA A 69 9.60 -0.58 -18.66
CA ALA A 69 9.01 -1.52 -19.60
C ALA A 69 8.55 -0.86 -20.93
N MET A 70 8.42 0.47 -20.94
CA MET A 70 8.00 1.26 -22.11
C MET A 70 9.18 1.79 -22.95
N HIS A 71 10.40 1.76 -22.42
CA HIS A 71 11.65 2.13 -23.11
C HIS A 71 12.40 0.89 -23.60
#